data_AF-A0A6G2DFI9-F1
#
_entry.id   AF-A0A6G2DFI9-F1
#
_cell.length_a   1.000
_cell.length_b   1.000
_cell.length_c   1.000
_cell.angle_alpha   90.00
_cell.angle_beta   90.00
_cell.angle_gamma   90.00
#
_symmetry.space_group_name_H-M   'P 1'
#
loop_
_entity.id
_entity.type
_entity.pdbx_description
1 polymer ?
#
loop_
_entity_poly.entity_id
_entity_poly.type
_entity_poly.pdbx_seq_one_letter_code
_entity_poly.pdbx_strand_id
1 'polypeptide(L)'
;QVKDPVFAQKMMGDGFAVEPANGNIVSPVSGTVSSIFPTKHAFGIVTEAGLEVLVHIGLDTVSLEGKPFTVHVAEGQKVTAGDLLVTADLNAIRAA
;
A
#
# COMPACT_ATOMS: atom_id res chain seq x y z
N GLN A 1 15.18 6.96 -3.97
CA GLN A 1 15.27 5.95 -5.05
C GLN A 1 15.04 4.58 -4.42
N VAL A 2 14.12 3.79 -4.97
CA VAL A 2 13.80 2.45 -4.44
C VAL A 2 14.92 1.49 -4.84
N LYS A 3 15.47 0.75 -3.88
CA LYS A 3 16.61 -0.16 -4.10
C LYS A 3 16.21 -1.56 -4.60
N ASP A 4 14.91 -1.81 -4.75
CA ASP A 4 14.36 -3.09 -5.19
C ASP A 4 14.26 -3.14 -6.73
N PRO A 5 14.85 -4.15 -7.40
CA PRO A 5 14.86 -4.25 -8.86
C PRO A 5 13.47 -4.39 -9.47
N VAL A 6 12.47 -4.95 -8.77
CA VAL A 6 11.08 -5.07 -9.27
C VAL A 6 10.45 -3.70 -9.49
N PHE A 7 10.63 -2.81 -8.51
CA PHE A 7 10.13 -1.44 -8.58
C PHE A 7 11.03 -0.52 -9.42
N ALA A 8 12.35 -0.68 -9.31
CA ALA A 8 13.30 0.15 -10.05
C ALA A 8 13.27 -0.12 -11.56
N GLN A 9 12.97 -1.35 -11.98
CA GLN A 9 12.82 -1.73 -13.38
C GLN A 9 11.39 -1.58 -13.91
N LYS A 10 10.46 -1.05 -13.10
CA LYS A 10 9.05 -0.84 -13.47
C LYS A 10 8.34 -2.12 -13.95
N MET A 11 8.74 -3.29 -13.42
CA MET A 11 8.17 -4.56 -13.87
C MET A 11 6.66 -4.69 -13.55
N MET A 12 6.18 -3.97 -12.53
CA MET A 12 4.76 -3.89 -12.16
C MET A 12 4.04 -2.63 -12.69
N GLY A 13 4.72 -1.79 -13.47
CA GLY A 13 4.18 -0.54 -14.01
C GLY A 13 4.96 0.71 -13.60
N ASP A 14 4.53 1.84 -14.15
CA ASP A 14 5.05 3.16 -13.80
C ASP A 14 4.49 3.63 -12.44
N GLY A 15 5.32 4.35 -11.70
CA GLY A 15 4.92 4.88 -10.40
C GLY A 15 6.01 5.71 -9.74
N PHE A 16 5.81 5.96 -8.46
CA PHE A 16 6.75 6.71 -7.61
C PHE A 16 6.73 6.13 -6.20
N ALA A 17 7.76 6.46 -5.43
CA ALA A 17 7.84 6.10 -4.02
C ALA A 17 7.73 7.35 -3.15
N VAL A 18 7.10 7.20 -2.00
CA VAL A 18 6.89 8.27 -1.01
C VAL A 18 7.52 7.83 0.30
N GLU A 19 8.26 8.73 0.93
CA GLU A 19 8.69 8.54 2.32
C GLU A 19 7.58 9.00 3.26
N PRO A 20 6.99 8.09 4.06
CA PRO A 20 5.84 8.44 4.89
C PRO A 20 6.26 9.32 6.07
N ALA A 21 5.60 10.48 6.22
CA ALA A 21 5.78 11.36 7.38
C ALA A 21 5.20 10.76 8.68
N ASN A 22 4.19 9.89 8.55
CA ASN A 22 3.55 9.19 9.67
C ASN A 22 3.04 7.80 9.21
N GLY A 23 2.54 7.01 10.15
CA GLY A 23 2.07 5.64 9.88
C GLY A 23 0.72 5.54 9.17
N ASN A 24 0.03 6.65 8.87
CA ASN A 24 -1.29 6.61 8.25
C ASN A 24 -1.15 6.56 6.73
N ILE A 25 -1.42 5.40 6.17
CA ILE A 25 -1.42 5.20 4.72
C ILE A 25 -2.84 5.37 4.22
N VAL A 26 -3.03 6.37 3.36
CA VAL A 26 -4.31 6.74 2.80
C VAL A 26 -4.41 6.35 1.32
N SER A 27 -5.63 6.28 0.81
CA SER A 27 -5.87 6.01 -0.60
C SER A 27 -5.39 7.17 -1.46
N PRO A 28 -4.54 6.94 -2.47
CA PRO A 28 -4.11 8.01 -3.38
C PRO A 28 -5.19 8.38 -4.40
N VAL A 29 -6.19 7.52 -4.59
CA VAL A 29 -7.25 7.65 -5.60
C VAL A 29 -8.61 7.26 -5.04
N SER A 30 -9.68 7.73 -5.66
CA SER A 30 -11.02 7.21 -5.42
C SER A 30 -11.28 5.97 -6.27
N GLY A 31 -11.88 4.94 -5.68
CA GLY A 31 -12.11 3.67 -6.37
C GLY A 31 -12.64 2.58 -5.45
N THR A 32 -12.51 1.33 -5.87
CA THR A 32 -12.87 0.15 -5.09
C THR A 32 -11.61 -0.60 -4.71
N VAL A 33 -11.48 -1.00 -3.45
CA VAL A 33 -10.40 -1.88 -2.99
C VAL A 33 -10.61 -3.25 -3.65
N SER A 34 -9.79 -3.59 -4.64
CA SER A 34 -9.91 -4.85 -5.38
C SER A 34 -9.22 -6.00 -4.68
N SER A 35 -8.15 -5.74 -3.93
CA SER A 35 -7.40 -6.77 -3.21
C SER A 35 -6.69 -6.22 -1.99
N ILE A 36 -6.69 -7.00 -0.90
CA ILE A 36 -5.86 -6.77 0.28
C ILE A 36 -4.92 -7.95 0.43
N PHE A 37 -3.61 -7.71 0.38
CA PHE A 37 -2.64 -8.80 0.43
C PHE A 37 -2.63 -9.46 1.82
N PRO A 38 -2.34 -10.77 1.93
CA PRO A 38 -2.47 -11.51 3.20
C PRO A 38 -1.66 -10.92 4.37
N THR A 39 -0.47 -10.40 4.08
CA THR A 39 0.41 -9.75 5.07
C THR A 39 0.16 -8.24 5.19
N LYS A 40 -0.94 -7.73 4.61
CA LYS A 40 -1.49 -6.37 4.81
C LYS A 40 -0.55 -5.22 4.41
N HIS A 41 0.53 -5.51 3.70
CA HIS A 41 1.53 -4.54 3.26
C HIS A 41 1.23 -3.94 1.88
N ALA A 42 0.25 -4.49 1.16
CA ALA A 42 -0.12 -4.03 -0.17
C ALA A 42 -1.64 -4.05 -0.40
N PHE A 43 -2.11 -3.10 -1.19
CA PHE A 43 -3.53 -2.87 -1.51
C PHE A 43 -3.69 -2.57 -2.99
N GLY A 44 -4.61 -3.30 -3.64
CA GLY A 44 -5.06 -3.00 -4.99
C GLY A 44 -6.30 -2.11 -4.95
N ILE A 45 -6.31 -1.04 -5.73
CA ILE A 45 -7.47 -0.14 -5.88
C ILE A 45 -7.77 0.02 -7.37
N VAL A 46 -9.02 -0.18 -7.75
CA VAL A 46 -9.49 0.02 -9.12
C VAL A 46 -10.35 1.27 -9.16
N THR A 47 -9.93 2.25 -9.93
CA THR A 47 -10.70 3.48 -10.16
C THR A 47 -11.92 3.20 -11.03
N GLU A 48 -12.92 4.10 -11.03
CA GLU A 48 -14.10 3.97 -11.91
C GLU A 48 -13.74 4.01 -13.41
N ALA A 49 -12.58 4.59 -13.76
CA ALA A 49 -12.03 4.60 -15.11
C ALA A 49 -11.32 3.29 -15.50
N GLY A 50 -11.24 2.31 -14.60
CA GLY A 50 -10.57 1.02 -14.82
C GLY A 50 -9.06 1.03 -14.60
N LEU A 51 -8.48 2.15 -14.14
CA LEU A 51 -7.06 2.19 -13.75
C LEU A 51 -6.85 1.38 -12.47
N GLU A 52 -5.94 0.43 -12.51
CA GLU A 52 -5.48 -0.34 -11.36
C GLU A 52 -4.29 0.35 -10.70
N VAL A 53 -4.42 0.62 -9.40
CA VAL A 53 -3.39 1.28 -8.58
C VAL A 53 -2.97 0.31 -7.48
N LEU A 54 -1.68 -0.02 -7.44
CA LEU A 54 -1.08 -0.82 -6.37
C LEU A 54 -0.40 0.10 -5.36
N VAL A 55 -0.85 0.05 -4.11
CA VAL A 55 -0.19 0.72 -2.99
C VAL A 55 0.62 -0.33 -2.24
N HIS A 56 1.95 -0.20 -2.25
CA HIS A 56 2.88 -1.08 -1.54
C HIS A 56 3.61 -0.31 -0.43
N ILE A 57 3.67 -0.87 0.78
CA ILE A 57 4.16 -0.16 1.97
C ILE A 57 5.47 -0.75 2.44
N GLY A 58 6.54 0.03 2.32
CA GLY A 58 7.90 -0.37 2.69
C GLY A 58 8.53 -1.34 1.68
N LEU A 59 9.71 -1.85 2.03
CA LEU A 59 10.43 -2.90 1.29
C LEU A 59 10.57 -4.11 2.21
N ASP A 60 10.44 -5.33 1.67
CA ASP A 60 10.51 -6.60 2.40
C ASP A 60 9.54 -6.75 3.60
N THR A 61 8.53 -5.88 3.70
CA THR A 61 7.54 -5.87 4.78
C THR A 61 6.61 -7.08 4.80
N VAL A 62 6.62 -7.88 3.71
CA VAL A 62 5.99 -9.20 3.67
C VAL A 62 6.49 -10.11 4.79
N SER A 63 7.77 -10.00 5.17
CA SER A 63 8.41 -10.81 6.21
C SER A 63 7.91 -10.48 7.63
N LEU A 64 7.18 -9.37 7.78
CA LEU A 64 6.61 -8.93 9.07
C LEU A 64 5.24 -9.55 9.35
N GLU A 65 4.75 -10.43 8.46
CA GLU A 65 3.57 -11.27 8.67
C GLU A 65 2.30 -10.47 9.02
N GLY A 66 2.20 -9.22 8.58
CA GLY A 66 1.06 -8.36 8.90
C GLY A 66 1.03 -7.79 10.31
N LYS A 67 2.01 -8.11 11.18
CA LYS A 67 2.08 -7.64 12.57
C LYS A 67 2.11 -6.11 12.72
N PRO A 68 2.86 -5.33 11.90
CA PRO A 68 2.92 -3.88 12.06
C PRO A 68 1.76 -3.15 11.36
N PHE A 69 0.81 -3.87 10.73
CA PHE A 69 -0.22 -3.29 9.88
C PHE A 69 -1.62 -3.47 10.48
N THR A 70 -2.29 -2.35 10.75
CA THR A 70 -3.69 -2.31 11.18
C THR A 70 -4.56 -1.81 10.02
N VAL A 71 -5.31 -2.72 9.39
CA VAL A 71 -6.15 -2.42 8.22
C VAL A 71 -7.47 -1.81 8.65
N HIS A 72 -7.90 -0.76 7.96
CA HIS A 72 -9.15 -0.02 8.22
C HIS A 72 -10.20 -0.15 7.10
N VAL A 73 -9.89 -0.92 6.06
CA VAL A 73 -10.76 -1.16 4.90
C VAL A 73 -10.96 -2.64 4.63
N ALA A 74 -12.00 -2.98 3.88
CA ALA A 74 -12.27 -4.34 3.42
C ALA A 74 -12.16 -4.44 1.89
N GLU A 75 -11.92 -5.65 1.38
CA GLU A 75 -12.02 -5.94 -0.04
C GLU A 75 -13.45 -5.68 -0.55
N GLY A 76 -13.57 -5.09 -1.74
CA GLY A 76 -14.83 -4.62 -2.31
C GLY A 76 -15.35 -3.30 -1.73
N GLN A 77 -14.67 -2.72 -0.73
CA GLN A 77 -15.07 -1.42 -0.17
C GLN A 77 -14.74 -0.28 -1.15
N LYS A 78 -15.67 0.66 -1.30
CA LYS A 78 -15.40 1.94 -1.98
C LYS A 78 -14.64 2.88 -1.07
N VAL A 79 -13.58 3.47 -1.60
CA VAL A 79 -12.72 4.45 -0.93
C VAL A 79 -12.61 5.70 -1.79
N THR A 80 -12.41 6.83 -1.14
CA THR A 80 -12.10 8.11 -1.76
C THR A 80 -10.64 8.47 -1.54
N ALA A 81 -10.08 9.33 -2.40
CA ALA A 81 -8.73 9.84 -2.20
C ALA A 81 -8.62 10.53 -0.82
N GLY A 82 -7.67 10.07 -0.01
CA GLY A 82 -7.47 10.51 1.38
C GLY A 82 -8.08 9.60 2.44
N ASP A 83 -8.90 8.61 2.08
CA ASP A 83 -9.44 7.65 3.05
C ASP A 83 -8.33 6.76 3.63
N LEU A 84 -8.40 6.51 4.94
CA LEU A 84 -7.41 5.70 5.64
C LEU A 84 -7.53 4.23 5.23
N LEU A 85 -6.48 3.67 4.64
CA LEU A 85 -6.41 2.26 4.25
C LEU A 85 -5.86 1.40 5.39
N VAL A 86 -4.72 1.83 5.93
CA VAL A 86 -3.97 1.07 6.93
C VAL A 86 -3.12 2.00 7.77
N THR A 87 -3.01 1.68 9.06
CA THR A 87 -2.01 2.28 9.95
C THR A 87 -0.84 1.31 10.07
N ALA A 88 0.35 1.79 9.72
CA ALA A 88 1.60 1.07 9.81
C ALA A 88 2.43 1.55 11.00
N ASP A 89 2.96 0.64 11.80
CA ASP A 89 3.96 0.96 12.82
C ASP A 89 5.33 1.18 12.15
N LEU A 90 5.65 2.44 11.87
CA LEU A 90 6.90 2.82 11.23
C LEU A 90 8.13 2.46 12.07
N ASN A 91 8.02 2.39 13.40
CA ASN A 91 9.15 2.01 14.24
C ASN A 91 9.44 0.51 14.10
N ALA A 92 8.40 -0.31 14.13
CA ALA A 92 8.52 -1.75 13.89
C ALA A 92 9.07 -2.05 12.49
N ILE A 93 8.64 -1.30 11.47
CA ILE A 93 9.13 -1.45 10.09
C ILE A 93 10.59 -1.02 9.94
N ARG A 94 11.02 0.06 10.60
CA ARG A 94 12.42 0.54 10.55
C ARG A 94 13.39 -0.31 11.36
N ALA A 95 12.89 -1.05 12.35
CA ALA A 95 13.71 -1.89 13.22
C ALA A 95 13.95 -3.30 12.65
N ALA A 96 13.23 -3.67 11.60
CA ALA A 96 13.39 -4.92 10.85
C ALA A 96 14.40 -4.77 9.71
#